data_AF-A0A2D9JR56-F1
#
_entry.id   AF-A0A2D9JR56-F1
#
_cell.length_a   1.000
_cell.length_b   1.000
_cell.length_c   1.000
_cell.angle_alpha   90.00
_cell.angle_beta   90.00
_cell.angle_gamma   90.00
#
_symmetry.space_group_name_H-M   'P 1'
#
loop_
_entity.id
_entity.type
_entity.pdbx_description
1 polymer ?
#
loop_
_entity_poly.entity_id
_entity_poly.type
_entity_poly.pdbx_seq_one_letter_code
_entity_poly.pdbx_strand_id
1 'polypeptide(L)'
;MLGVVPSHNEVTTRRQAVRKVLDGRDIFSATRAAEFATHSAEHCRRAAHNTAQVARHIRARIRLAVGAQQSLADVVADISLDLITADHGWRDIFAGLRARRDRHDDVTSADTVEQYLRYLEHRETALLSLYRNKSKQH
;
A
#
# COMPACT_ATOMS: atom_id res chain seq x y z
N MET A 1 -21.83 -25.71 -13.08
CA MET A 1 -21.74 -24.23 -13.09
C MET A 1 -20.43 -23.86 -13.77
N LEU A 2 -20.47 -23.31 -14.98
CA LEU A 2 -19.27 -22.90 -15.71
C LEU A 2 -18.84 -21.53 -15.17
N GLY A 3 -17.65 -21.46 -14.55
CA GLY A 3 -17.05 -20.21 -14.13
C GLY A 3 -16.80 -19.33 -15.36
N VAL A 4 -17.40 -18.14 -15.39
CA VAL A 4 -17.16 -17.16 -16.45
C VAL A 4 -15.72 -16.67 -16.28
N VAL A 5 -14.82 -17.20 -17.11
CA VAL A 5 -13.44 -16.71 -17.17
C VAL A 5 -13.49 -15.31 -17.80
N PRO A 6 -13.03 -14.26 -17.10
CA PRO A 6 -13.05 -12.91 -17.64
C PRO A 6 -12.20 -12.85 -18.92
N SER A 7 -12.75 -12.21 -19.96
CA SER A 7 -12.05 -12.03 -21.22
C SER A 7 -10.77 -11.20 -21.03
N HIS A 8 -9.73 -11.47 -21.81
CA HIS A 8 -8.46 -10.73 -21.81
C HIS A 8 -8.65 -9.20 -21.90
N ASN A 9 -9.68 -8.75 -22.62
CA ASN A 9 -10.01 -7.33 -22.77
C ASN A 9 -10.54 -6.72 -21.45
N GLU A 10 -11.31 -7.47 -20.67
CA GLU A 10 -11.82 -7.03 -19.37
C GLU A 10 -10.71 -6.91 -18.34
N VAL A 11 -9.77 -7.87 -18.34
CA VAL A 11 -8.60 -7.84 -17.46
C VAL A 11 -7.75 -6.60 -17.73
N THR A 12 -7.47 -6.32 -19.00
CA THR A 12 -6.69 -5.15 -19.42
C THR A 12 -7.37 -3.84 -19.03
N THR A 13 -8.68 -3.74 -19.25
CA THR A 13 -9.48 -2.55 -18.89
C THR A 13 -9.49 -2.31 -17.38
N ARG A 14 -9.67 -3.36 -16.57
CA ARG A 14 -9.64 -3.26 -15.10
C ARG A 14 -8.27 -2.81 -14.59
N ARG A 15 -7.19 -3.36 -15.14
CA ARG A 15 -5.82 -2.93 -14.80
C ARG A 15 -5.57 -1.46 -15.12
N GLN A 16 -5.98 -0.99 -16.30
CA GLN A 16 -5.85 0.43 -16.67
C GLN A 16 -6.63 1.35 -15.73
N ALA A 17 -7.85 0.97 -15.34
CA ALA A 17 -8.65 1.75 -14.40
C ALA A 17 -7.99 1.85 -13.02
N VAL A 18 -7.46 0.75 -12.49
CA VAL A 18 -6.74 0.74 -11.21
C VAL A 18 -5.44 1.52 -11.32
N ARG A 19 -4.65 1.33 -12.39
CA ARG A 19 -3.43 2.10 -12.64
C ARG A 19 -3.70 3.61 -12.63
N LYS A 20 -4.78 4.06 -13.28
CA LYS A 20 -5.19 5.47 -13.30
C LYS A 20 -5.58 6.01 -11.92
N VAL A 21 -6.21 5.19 -11.07
CA VAL A 21 -6.54 5.57 -9.68
C VAL A 21 -5.29 5.70 -8.83
N LEU A 22 -4.30 4.83 -9.06
CA LEU A 22 -3.08 4.74 -8.28
C LEU A 22 -1.95 5.68 -8.76
N ASP A 23 -2.06 6.23 -9.97
CA ASP A 23 -1.03 7.07 -10.57
C ASP A 23 -0.64 8.26 -9.65
N GLY A 24 0.66 8.41 -9.39
CA GLY A 24 1.23 9.42 -8.48
C GLY A 24 0.95 9.22 -6.99
N ARG A 25 0.25 8.15 -6.57
CA ARG A 25 -0.02 7.84 -5.15
C ARG A 25 1.05 6.97 -4.48
N ASP A 26 2.01 6.48 -5.26
CA ASP A 26 3.21 5.79 -4.76
C ASP A 26 4.21 6.77 -4.12
N ILE A 27 4.03 8.08 -4.30
CA ILE A 27 4.87 9.11 -3.72
C ILE A 27 4.25 9.65 -2.43
N PHE A 28 5.06 9.77 -1.38
CA PHE A 28 4.65 10.48 -0.17
C PHE A 28 4.54 11.99 -0.45
N SER A 29 3.31 12.51 -0.42
CA SER A 29 3.05 13.88 -0.85
C SER A 29 3.73 14.95 0.03
N ALA A 30 4.07 16.08 -0.60
CA ALA A 30 4.64 17.24 0.08
C ALA A 30 3.70 17.78 1.17
N THR A 31 2.38 17.74 0.97
CA THR A 31 1.39 18.15 1.98
C THR A 31 1.49 17.29 3.23
N ARG A 32 1.56 15.96 3.10
CA ARG A 32 1.75 15.07 4.25
C ARG A 32 3.12 15.24 4.89
N ALA A 33 4.17 15.47 4.09
CA ALA A 33 5.49 15.78 4.64
C ALA A 33 5.50 17.06 5.48
N ALA A 34 4.78 18.10 5.04
CA ALA A 34 4.63 19.35 5.78
C ALA A 34 3.85 19.17 7.09
N GLU A 35 2.81 18.34 7.10
CA GLU A 35 2.11 17.96 8.34
C GLU A 35 3.06 17.27 9.34
N PHE A 36 3.88 16.31 8.87
CA PHE A 36 4.88 15.67 9.73
C PHE A 36 6.00 16.61 10.17
N ALA A 37 6.28 17.68 9.41
CA ALA A 37 7.25 18.69 9.81
C ALA A 37 6.84 19.49 11.05
N THR A 38 5.56 19.53 11.42
CA THR A 38 5.11 20.17 12.69
C THR A 38 5.28 19.25 13.91
N HIS A 39 5.54 17.96 13.71
CA HIS A 39 5.70 16.99 14.78
C HIS A 39 7.12 16.98 15.36
N SER A 40 7.28 16.35 16.53
CA SER A 40 8.59 16.17 17.18
C SER A 40 9.47 15.17 16.41
N ALA A 41 10.80 15.28 16.58
CA ALA A 41 11.74 14.35 15.96
C ALA A 41 11.42 12.89 16.31
N GLU A 42 11.13 12.62 17.58
CA GLU A 42 10.78 11.29 18.06
C GLU A 42 9.46 10.77 17.47
N HIS A 43 8.49 11.64 17.22
CA HIS A 43 7.27 11.27 16.49
C HIS A 43 7.60 10.79 15.07
N CYS A 44 8.44 11.53 14.32
CA CYS A 44 8.88 11.12 12.99
C CYS A 44 9.62 9.77 13.01
N ARG A 45 10.48 9.54 14.01
CA ARG A 45 11.21 8.27 14.20
C ARG A 45 10.25 7.10 14.41
N ARG A 46 9.27 7.24 15.33
CA ARG A 46 8.26 6.21 15.58
C ARG A 46 7.39 5.95 14.36
N ALA A 47 6.96 7.00 13.66
CA ALA A 47 6.16 6.87 12.45
C ALA A 47 6.93 6.14 11.33
N ALA A 48 8.22 6.43 11.16
CA ALA A 48 9.09 5.71 10.23
C ALA A 48 9.20 4.22 10.61
N HIS A 49 9.46 3.93 11.88
CA HIS A 49 9.55 2.55 12.37
C HIS A 49 8.27 1.76 12.14
N ASN A 50 7.11 2.35 12.47
CA ASN A 50 5.81 1.73 12.25
C ASN A 50 5.55 1.47 10.77
N THR A 51 5.89 2.44 9.90
CA THR A 51 5.80 2.30 8.43
C THR A 51 6.63 1.12 7.93
N ALA A 52 7.87 0.98 8.41
CA ALA A 52 8.75 -0.12 8.07
C ALA A 52 8.22 -1.48 8.57
N GLN A 53 7.64 -1.52 9.78
CA GLN A 53 7.02 -2.72 10.34
C GLN A 53 5.84 -3.18 9.49
N VAL A 54 4.96 -2.26 9.07
CA VAL A 54 3.83 -2.57 8.17
C VAL A 54 4.34 -3.14 6.85
N ALA A 55 5.32 -2.50 6.21
CA ALA A 55 5.90 -2.98 4.95
C ALA A 55 6.48 -4.39 5.09
N ARG A 56 7.21 -4.68 6.19
CA ARG A 56 7.74 -6.02 6.48
C ARG A 56 6.63 -7.05 6.67
N HIS A 57 5.57 -6.69 7.42
CA HIS A 57 4.44 -7.57 7.66
C HIS A 57 3.73 -7.96 6.35
N ILE A 58 3.44 -6.98 5.50
CA ILE A 58 2.80 -7.19 4.20
C ILE A 58 3.69 -8.08 3.31
N ARG A 59 4.99 -7.78 3.19
CA ARG A 59 5.94 -8.61 2.44
C ARG A 59 6.00 -10.05 2.95
N ALA A 60 5.98 -10.26 4.26
CA ALA A 60 5.98 -11.60 4.85
C ALA A 60 4.71 -12.38 4.49
N ARG A 61 3.54 -11.73 4.58
CA ARG A 61 2.26 -12.33 4.18
C ARG A 61 2.23 -12.74 2.71
N ILE A 62 2.71 -11.87 1.82
CA ILE A 62 2.82 -12.18 0.38
C ILE A 62 3.74 -13.38 0.15
N ARG A 63 4.92 -13.42 0.79
CA ARG A 63 5.85 -14.54 0.66
C ARG A 63 5.24 -15.87 1.10
N LEU A 64 4.52 -15.87 2.23
CA LEU A 64 3.81 -17.06 2.70
C LEU A 64 2.75 -17.52 1.71
N ALA A 65 1.99 -16.59 1.14
CA ALA A 65 0.96 -16.90 0.16
C ALA A 65 1.52 -17.46 -1.14
N VAL A 66 2.63 -16.89 -1.64
CA VAL A 66 3.35 -17.41 -2.81
C VAL A 66 3.82 -18.84 -2.54
N GLY A 67 4.40 -19.11 -1.36
CA GLY A 67 4.82 -20.45 -0.97
C GLY A 67 3.67 -21.45 -0.83
N ALA A 68 2.49 -20.97 -0.44
CA ALA A 68 1.27 -21.77 -0.29
C ALA A 68 0.40 -21.82 -1.56
N GLN A 69 0.85 -21.23 -2.69
CA GLN A 69 0.07 -21.09 -3.93
C GLN A 69 -1.31 -20.46 -3.71
N GLN A 70 -1.42 -19.56 -2.73
CA GLN A 70 -2.64 -18.82 -2.43
C GLN A 70 -2.81 -17.65 -3.39
N SER A 71 -4.06 -17.35 -3.74
CA SER A 71 -4.41 -16.16 -4.51
C SER A 71 -4.00 -14.90 -3.73
N LEU A 72 -3.39 -13.96 -4.44
CA LEU A 72 -3.00 -12.69 -3.84
C LEU A 72 -4.22 -11.83 -3.46
N ALA A 73 -5.34 -11.99 -4.16
CA ALA A 73 -6.61 -11.38 -3.78
C ALA A 73 -7.06 -11.83 -2.37
N ASP A 74 -6.84 -13.10 -2.01
CA ASP A 74 -7.14 -13.61 -0.66
C ASP A 74 -6.21 -13.01 0.39
N VAL A 75 -4.93 -12.84 0.05
CA VAL A 75 -3.97 -12.16 0.93
C VAL A 75 -4.42 -10.72 1.20
N VAL A 76 -4.80 -9.98 0.17
CA VAL A 76 -5.30 -8.60 0.30
C VAL A 76 -6.58 -8.55 1.12
N ALA A 77 -7.47 -9.53 0.94
CA ALA A 77 -8.65 -9.72 1.77
C ALA A 77 -8.32 -9.92 3.26
N ASP A 78 -7.15 -10.47 3.57
CA ASP A 78 -6.69 -10.71 4.94
C ASP A 78 -5.87 -9.57 5.56
N ILE A 79 -5.22 -8.68 4.78
CA ILE A 79 -4.38 -7.58 5.32
C ILE A 79 -5.24 -6.56 6.09
N SER A 80 -5.24 -6.62 7.43
CA SER A 80 -6.03 -5.73 8.29
C SER A 80 -5.95 -4.26 7.83
N LEU A 81 -7.13 -3.66 7.60
CA LEU A 81 -7.23 -2.27 7.14
C LEU A 81 -6.69 -1.26 8.16
N ASP A 82 -6.56 -1.65 9.43
CA ASP A 82 -5.97 -0.79 10.47
C ASP A 82 -4.45 -0.68 10.33
N LEU A 83 -3.82 -1.59 9.57
CA LEU A 83 -2.41 -1.47 9.16
C LEU A 83 -2.23 -0.56 7.94
N ILE A 84 -3.32 -0.26 7.22
CA ILE A 84 -3.28 0.57 6.02
C ILE A 84 -3.40 2.03 6.43
N THR A 85 -2.47 2.87 5.98
CA THR A 85 -2.55 4.29 6.28
C THR A 85 -3.81 4.91 5.69
N ALA A 86 -4.40 5.88 6.40
CA ALA A 86 -5.48 6.70 5.88
C ALA A 86 -5.00 7.71 4.81
N ASP A 87 -3.67 7.82 4.62
CA ASP A 87 -3.08 8.68 3.61
C ASP A 87 -3.53 8.24 2.21
N HIS A 88 -3.79 9.23 1.34
CA HIS A 88 -4.08 8.99 -0.08
C HIS A 88 -5.20 7.99 -0.36
N GLY A 89 -6.15 7.80 0.56
CA GLY A 89 -7.27 6.86 0.39
C GLY A 89 -6.81 5.41 0.26
N TRP A 90 -5.59 5.06 0.71
CA TRP A 90 -5.09 3.68 0.63
C TRP A 90 -6.02 2.70 1.36
N ARG A 91 -6.57 3.10 2.52
CA ARG A 91 -7.56 2.31 3.24
C ARG A 91 -8.81 2.02 2.39
N ASP A 92 -9.31 3.02 1.67
CA ASP A 92 -10.51 2.88 0.81
C ASP A 92 -10.22 2.03 -0.43
N ILE A 93 -9.02 2.13 -1.00
CA ILE A 93 -8.57 1.30 -2.12
C ILE A 93 -8.53 -0.17 -1.67
N PHE A 94 -7.88 -0.46 -0.54
CA PHE A 94 -7.83 -1.82 0.01
C PHE A 94 -9.24 -2.29 0.36
N ALA A 95 -10.08 -1.48 1.01
CA ALA A 95 -11.47 -1.83 1.30
C ALA A 95 -12.28 -2.13 0.02
N GLY A 96 -12.07 -1.37 -1.04
CA GLY A 96 -12.68 -1.58 -2.35
C GLY A 96 -12.24 -2.89 -3.01
N LEU A 97 -10.95 -3.21 -2.94
CA LEU A 97 -10.43 -4.52 -3.40
C LEU A 97 -11.06 -5.67 -2.62
N ARG A 98 -11.18 -5.55 -1.29
CA ARG A 98 -11.84 -6.56 -0.45
C ARG A 98 -13.31 -6.75 -0.80
N ALA A 99 -14.05 -5.65 -0.93
CA ALA A 99 -15.49 -5.67 -1.22
C ALA A 99 -15.82 -6.24 -2.60
N ARG A 100 -14.85 -6.26 -3.52
CA ARG A 100 -14.98 -6.73 -4.89
C ARG A 100 -14.03 -7.88 -5.19
N ARG A 101 -13.77 -8.74 -4.20
CA ARG A 101 -12.86 -9.90 -4.29
C ARG A 101 -13.06 -10.72 -5.57
N ASP A 102 -14.31 -11.01 -5.94
CA ASP A 102 -14.63 -11.82 -7.13
C ASP A 102 -14.41 -11.10 -8.48
N ARG A 103 -14.13 -9.78 -8.46
CA ARG A 103 -14.02 -8.94 -9.67
C ARG A 103 -12.60 -8.49 -9.98
N HIS A 104 -11.64 -8.73 -9.08
CA HIS A 104 -10.24 -8.37 -9.26
C HIS A 104 -9.39 -9.61 -9.49
N ASP A 105 -8.50 -9.58 -10.48
CA ASP A 105 -7.53 -10.64 -10.68
C ASP A 105 -6.34 -10.47 -9.73
N ASP A 106 -5.55 -11.54 -9.57
CA ASP A 106 -4.33 -11.52 -8.74
C ASP A 106 -3.34 -10.44 -9.21
N VAL A 107 -3.35 -10.10 -10.50
CA VAL A 107 -2.46 -9.07 -11.03
C VAL A 107 -2.88 -7.67 -10.59
N THR A 108 -4.18 -7.35 -10.58
CA THR A 108 -4.67 -6.08 -10.02
C THR A 108 -4.32 -5.95 -8.54
N SER A 109 -4.45 -7.06 -7.80
CA SER A 109 -4.05 -7.13 -6.39
C SER A 109 -2.54 -6.93 -6.22
N ALA A 110 -1.73 -7.54 -7.10
CA ALA A 110 -0.28 -7.39 -7.12
C ALA A 110 0.16 -5.95 -7.38
N ASP A 111 -0.37 -5.34 -8.44
CA ASP A 111 -0.05 -3.95 -8.81
C ASP A 111 -0.39 -2.98 -7.67
N THR A 112 -1.54 -3.18 -7.01
CA THR A 112 -1.96 -2.30 -5.90
C THR A 112 -1.07 -2.48 -4.67
N VAL A 113 -0.77 -3.72 -4.31
CA VAL A 113 0.11 -4.04 -3.18
C VAL A 113 1.53 -3.55 -3.44
N GLU A 114 2.05 -3.71 -4.65
CA GLU A 114 3.37 -3.21 -5.02
C GLU A 114 3.45 -1.69 -4.89
N GLN A 115 2.47 -0.96 -5.43
CA GLN A 115 2.43 0.50 -5.32
C GLN A 115 2.28 0.95 -3.86
N TYR A 116 1.50 0.25 -3.04
CA TYR A 116 1.41 0.56 -1.62
C TYR A 116 2.75 0.33 -0.89
N LEU A 117 3.47 -0.74 -1.23
CA LEU A 117 4.80 -0.99 -0.66
C LEU A 117 5.80 0.10 -1.07
N ARG A 118 5.77 0.57 -2.33
CA ARG A 118 6.57 1.72 -2.77
C ARG A 118 6.21 2.99 -2.00
N TYR A 119 4.91 3.24 -1.81
CA TYR A 119 4.44 4.34 -0.97
C TYR A 119 4.99 4.29 0.45
N LEU A 120 4.94 3.12 1.10
CA LEU A 120 5.48 2.96 2.45
C LEU A 120 6.99 3.23 2.50
N GLU A 121 7.75 2.82 1.48
CA GLU A 121 9.18 3.08 1.37
C GLU A 121 9.50 4.58 1.20
N HIS A 122 8.77 5.27 0.32
CA HIS A 122 8.89 6.73 0.17
C HIS A 122 8.54 7.46 1.46
N ARG A 123 7.46 7.04 2.13
CA ARG A 123 7.04 7.60 3.42
C ARG A 123 8.09 7.39 4.51
N GLU A 124 8.64 6.17 4.65
CA GLU A 124 9.70 5.88 5.60
C GLU A 124 10.92 6.77 5.36
N THR A 125 11.37 6.87 4.10
CA THR A 125 12.52 7.69 3.71
C THR A 125 12.31 9.17 4.04
N ALA A 126 11.13 9.70 3.75
CA ALA A 126 10.78 11.09 4.06
C ALA A 126 10.75 11.35 5.58
N LEU A 127 10.14 10.46 6.36
CA LEU A 127 10.07 10.57 7.82
C LEU A 127 11.44 10.49 8.48
N LEU A 128 12.32 9.59 8.01
CA LEU A 128 13.70 9.51 8.48
C LEU A 128 14.50 10.77 8.13
N SER A 129 14.27 11.36 6.96
CA SER A 129 14.89 12.62 6.56
C SER A 129 14.46 13.78 7.46
N LEU A 130 13.15 13.88 7.76
CA LEU A 130 12.62 14.86 8.72
C LEU A 130 13.19 14.67 10.12
N TYR A 131 13.27 13.42 10.61
CA TYR A 131 13.89 13.10 11.89
C TYR A 131 15.35 13.56 11.96
N ARG A 132 16.15 13.24 10.95
CA ARG A 132 17.57 13.63 10.88
C ARG A 132 17.74 15.15 10.85
N ASN A 133 16.91 15.86 10.08
CA ASN A 133 16.97 17.31 10.00
C ASN A 133 16.64 17.97 11.34
N LYS A 134 15.59 17.50 12.03
CA LYS A 134 15.21 18.01 13.35
C LYS A 134 16.25 17.69 14.43
N SER A 135 16.83 16.49 14.39
CA SER A 135 17.85 16.07 15.37
C SER A 135 19.19 16.80 15.23
N LYS A 136 19.45 17.47 14.10
CA LYS A 136 20.63 18.32 13.88
C LYS A 136 20.41 19.78 14.31
N GLN A 137 19.16 20.20 14.50
CA GLN A 137 18.78 21.55 14.89
C GLN A 137 18.73 21.74 16.41
N HIS A 138 18.83 20.65 17.17
CA HIS A 138 18.90 20.60 18.62
C HIS A 138 20.28 20.08 19.05
#